data_AF-A0AAN5Z517-F1
#
_entry.id   AF-A0AAN5Z517-F1
#
_cell.length_a   1.000
_cell.length_b   1.000
_cell.length_c   1.000
_cell.angle_alpha   90.00
_cell.angle_beta   90.00
_cell.angle_gamma   90.00
#
_symmetry.space_group_name_H-M   'P 1'
#
loop_
_entity.id
_entity.type
_entity.pdbx_description
1 polymer ?
#
loop_
_entity_poly.entity_id
_entity_poly.type
_entity_poly.pdbx_seq_one_letter_code
_entity_poly.pdbx_strand_id
1 'polypeptide(L)'
;MERRFRNEVPQSFAPVYGRALSEQFYVLERTKCGTEACPEEDFEMTGSTGNIYTIMKKVLNAPYDLIYQLALISTELQSVFASAPSTSAQEQEKSDKRKPIEGDCPICYCELDAKQEASIVWCAATCGHNFHKECFTIWAKTKHGNVTCPLCRSDWKGDESLVASVQKNKADVEDGYLNVADQLGLSRERDTSTYSRWLVYHQNGGTWRPRY
;
A
#
# COMPACT_ATOMS: atom_id res chain seq x y z
N MET A 1 18.43 -1.43 39.17
CA MET A 1 19.24 -2.29 38.27
C MET A 1 18.94 -1.86 36.84
N GLU A 2 19.77 -1.02 36.24
CA GLU A 2 19.57 -0.59 34.85
C GLU A 2 19.95 -1.73 33.91
N ARG A 3 19.03 -2.11 33.02
CA ARG A 3 19.28 -3.12 32.00
C ARG A 3 20.25 -2.52 30.97
N ARG A 4 21.40 -3.17 30.77
CA ARG A 4 22.38 -2.76 29.75
C ARG A 4 21.76 -2.87 28.36
N PHE A 5 21.88 -1.80 27.57
CA PHE A 5 21.52 -1.80 26.16
C PHE A 5 22.35 -2.85 25.39
N ARG A 6 21.71 -3.58 24.48
CA ARG A 6 22.35 -4.61 23.65
C ARG A 6 22.07 -4.31 22.18
N ASN A 7 23.11 -4.35 21.35
CA ASN A 7 23.00 -4.14 19.90
C ASN A 7 22.30 -5.31 19.17
N GLU A 8 22.22 -6.47 19.81
CA GLU A 8 21.60 -7.68 19.28
C GLU A 8 20.61 -8.29 20.27
N VAL A 9 19.57 -8.93 19.73
CA VAL A 9 18.56 -9.61 20.53
C VAL A 9 19.15 -10.84 21.24
N PRO A 10 18.81 -11.10 22.51
CA PRO A 10 19.23 -12.31 23.20
C PRO A 10 18.76 -13.58 22.46
N GLN A 11 19.51 -14.68 22.56
CA GLN A 11 19.12 -15.96 21.95
C GLN A 11 17.75 -16.47 22.42
N SER A 12 17.33 -16.10 23.63
CA SER A 12 16.00 -16.43 24.18
C SER A 12 14.86 -15.57 23.62
N PHE A 13 15.15 -14.54 22.82
CA PHE A 13 14.13 -13.64 22.28
C PHE A 13 13.19 -14.37 21.32
N ALA A 14 13.72 -15.08 20.32
CA ALA A 14 12.92 -15.76 19.31
C ALA A 14 11.87 -16.74 19.89
N PRO A 15 12.19 -17.64 20.84
CA PRO A 15 11.18 -18.51 21.44
C PRO A 15 10.18 -17.77 22.33
N VAL A 16 10.58 -16.67 22.99
CA VAL A 16 9.65 -15.83 23.77
C VAL A 16 8.71 -15.07 22.84
N TYR A 17 9.22 -14.52 21.74
CA TYR A 17 8.46 -13.81 20.72
C TYR A 17 7.48 -14.74 20.00
N GLY A 18 7.92 -15.94 19.61
CA GLY A 18 7.07 -16.95 18.99
C GLY A 18 5.88 -17.33 19.88
N ARG A 19 6.13 -17.59 21.18
CA ARG A 19 5.06 -17.86 22.14
C ARG A 19 4.12 -16.67 22.32
N ALA A 20 4.66 -15.45 22.41
CA ALA A 20 3.85 -14.25 22.56
C ALA A 20 2.89 -14.01 21.39
N LEU A 21 3.21 -14.49 20.18
CA LEU A 21 2.35 -14.39 19.01
C LEU A 21 1.36 -15.55 18.85
N SER A 22 1.67 -16.73 19.39
CA SER A 22 0.82 -17.92 19.24
C SER A 22 -0.13 -18.16 20.42
N GLU A 23 0.25 -17.70 21.61
CA GLU A 23 -0.48 -17.98 22.84
C GLU A 23 -1.39 -16.82 23.24
N GLN A 24 -2.51 -17.17 23.89
CA GLN A 24 -3.50 -16.20 24.32
C GLN A 24 -3.07 -15.51 25.61
N PHE A 25 -3.20 -14.18 25.63
CA PHE A 25 -3.07 -13.37 26.83
C PHE A 25 -4.44 -13.04 27.41
N TYR A 26 -4.53 -13.03 28.73
CA TYR A 26 -5.73 -12.65 29.47
C TYR A 26 -5.48 -11.35 30.21
N VAL A 27 -6.45 -10.43 30.12
CA VAL A 27 -6.40 -9.18 30.88
C VAL A 27 -6.88 -9.46 32.30
N LEU A 28 -6.02 -9.20 33.28
CA LEU A 28 -6.31 -9.35 34.70
C LEU A 28 -6.98 -8.10 35.25
N GLU A 29 -6.40 -6.94 34.95
CA GLU A 29 -6.87 -5.66 35.47
C GLU A 29 -6.78 -4.57 34.39
N ARG A 30 -7.75 -3.65 34.43
CA ARG A 30 -7.80 -2.48 33.55
C ARG A 30 -7.99 -1.25 34.41
N THR A 31 -6.96 -0.41 34.46
CA THR A 31 -6.97 0.80 35.27
C THR A 31 -6.96 2.02 34.37
N LYS A 32 -7.95 2.89 34.57
CA LYS A 32 -8.07 4.17 33.87
C LYS A 32 -7.13 5.16 34.56
N CYS A 33 -6.20 5.74 33.81
CA CYS A 33 -5.20 6.68 34.33
C CYS A 33 -4.99 7.85 33.35
N GLY A 34 -3.99 8.69 33.61
CA GLY A 34 -3.69 9.87 32.79
C GLY A 34 -4.38 11.16 33.26
N THR A 35 -4.44 12.13 32.35
CA THR A 35 -5.01 13.48 32.59
C THR A 35 -6.13 13.77 31.58
N GLU A 36 -6.97 14.78 31.84
CA GLU A 36 -8.03 15.17 30.89
C GLU A 36 -7.51 15.48 29.48
N ALA A 37 -6.26 15.97 29.37
CA ALA A 37 -5.61 16.27 28.10
C ALA A 37 -4.89 15.08 27.45
N CYS A 38 -4.67 14.00 28.19
CA CYS A 38 -3.98 12.79 27.70
C CYS A 38 -4.48 11.59 28.49
N PRO A 39 -5.64 11.03 28.13
CA PRO A 39 -6.18 9.85 28.79
C PRO A 39 -5.32 8.63 28.48
N GLU A 40 -5.02 7.85 29.52
CA GLU A 40 -4.21 6.64 29.43
C GLU A 40 -4.98 5.46 30.02
N GLU A 41 -4.74 4.27 29.49
CA GLU A 41 -5.20 3.02 30.10
C GLU A 41 -4.02 2.11 30.36
N ASP A 42 -3.94 1.63 31.60
CA ASP A 42 -3.02 0.59 32.00
C ASP A 42 -3.72 -0.76 31.99
N PHE A 43 -3.09 -1.71 31.31
CA PHE A 43 -3.55 -3.09 31.25
C PHE A 43 -2.55 -3.97 31.96
N GLU A 44 -3.02 -4.73 32.93
CA GLU A 44 -2.27 -5.86 33.45
C GLU A 44 -2.72 -7.13 32.74
N MET A 45 -1.79 -7.80 32.08
CA MET A 45 -2.05 -8.97 31.26
C MET A 45 -1.20 -10.14 31.72
N THR A 46 -1.74 -11.35 31.69
CA THR A 46 -0.99 -12.58 31.96
C THR A 46 -1.04 -13.52 30.77
N GLY A 47 0.08 -14.19 30.51
CA GLY A 47 0.20 -15.22 29.49
C GLY A 47 0.30 -16.63 30.10
N SER A 48 0.56 -17.62 29.25
CA SER A 48 0.71 -19.04 29.66
C SER A 48 1.84 -19.27 30.68
N THR A 49 2.85 -18.39 30.69
CA THR A 49 4.04 -18.52 31.52
C THR A 49 3.85 -17.97 32.94
N GLY A 50 2.66 -17.44 33.27
CA GLY A 50 2.36 -16.84 34.58
C GLY A 50 3.08 -15.52 34.87
N ASN A 51 3.72 -14.91 33.87
CA ASN A 51 4.30 -13.57 34.00
C ASN A 51 3.21 -12.52 33.80
N ILE A 52 3.25 -11.47 34.62
CA ILE A 52 2.37 -10.30 34.50
C ILE A 52 3.08 -9.25 33.66
N TYR A 53 2.37 -8.74 32.65
CA TYR A 53 2.81 -7.72 31.72
C TYR A 53 1.95 -6.48 31.92
N THR A 54 2.60 -5.34 32.18
CA THR A 54 1.94 -4.04 32.26
C THR A 54 2.09 -3.33 30.92
N ILE A 55 0.98 -2.99 30.27
CA ILE A 55 0.95 -2.27 29.00
C ILE A 55 0.24 -0.94 29.21
N MET A 56 0.96 0.16 28.94
CA MET A 56 0.39 1.51 28.93
C MET A 56 -0.06 1.84 27.50
N LYS A 57 -1.34 2.11 27.31
CA LYS A 57 -1.90 2.54 26.02
C LYS A 57 -2.31 4.00 26.09
N LYS A 58 -1.68 4.84 25.28
CA LYS A 58 -2.16 6.21 25.02
C LYS A 58 -3.38 6.14 24.13
N VAL A 59 -4.53 6.54 24.65
CA VAL A 59 -5.77 6.61 23.87
C VAL A 59 -5.74 7.90 23.05
N LEU A 60 -6.41 7.91 21.88
CA LEU A 60 -6.63 9.15 21.13
C LEU A 60 -7.12 10.25 22.08
N ASN A 61 -6.79 11.52 21.81
CA ASN A 61 -7.25 12.68 22.59
C ASN A 61 -8.76 12.90 22.44
N ALA A 62 -9.53 11.93 22.91
CA ALA A 62 -10.96 11.87 22.89
C ALA A 62 -11.49 12.47 24.21
N PRO A 63 -12.57 13.26 24.15
CA PRO A 63 -13.30 13.68 25.34
C PRO A 63 -13.59 12.50 26.26
N TYR A 64 -13.52 12.71 27.58
CA TYR A 64 -13.61 11.63 28.59
C TYR A 64 -14.84 10.73 28.41
N ASP A 65 -15.97 11.32 28.03
CA ASP A 65 -17.25 10.63 27.84
C ASP A 65 -17.26 9.65 26.66
N LEU A 66 -16.32 9.78 25.72
CA LEU A 66 -16.26 8.99 24.48
C LEU A 66 -15.22 7.86 24.54
N ILE A 67 -14.35 7.84 25.55
CA ILE A 67 -13.21 6.90 25.65
C ILE A 67 -13.67 5.44 25.81
N TYR A 68 -14.78 5.23 26.52
CA TYR A 68 -15.22 3.89 26.94
C TYR A 68 -16.39 3.35 26.11
N GLN A 69 -16.81 4.06 25.07
CA GLN A 69 -17.83 3.59 24.16
C GLN A 69 -17.28 2.46 23.29
N LEU A 70 -18.06 1.39 23.10
CA LEU A 70 -17.72 0.28 22.20
C LEU A 70 -17.76 0.70 20.72
N ALA A 71 -18.55 1.72 20.40
CA ALA A 71 -18.71 2.27 19.06
C ALA A 71 -18.97 3.77 19.16
N LEU A 72 -18.37 4.54 18.24
CA LEU A 72 -18.54 5.99 18.11
C LEU A 72 -19.47 6.30 16.94
N ILE A 73 -20.39 7.26 17.12
CA ILE A 73 -21.16 7.83 16.00
C ILE A 73 -20.37 8.90 15.26
N SER A 74 -20.82 9.29 14.06
CA SER A 74 -20.11 10.23 13.19
C SER A 74 -19.84 11.58 13.85
N THR A 75 -20.77 12.09 14.66
CA THR A 75 -20.62 13.36 15.40
C THR A 75 -19.60 13.26 16.53
N GLU A 76 -19.54 12.11 17.22
CA GLU A 76 -18.56 11.83 18.27
C GLU A 76 -17.16 11.74 17.65
N LEU A 77 -17.00 11.04 16.53
CA LEU A 77 -15.74 10.99 15.79
C LEU A 77 -15.25 12.38 15.37
N GLN A 78 -16.14 13.24 14.86
CA GLN A 78 -15.79 14.62 14.51
C GLN A 78 -15.25 15.40 15.71
N SER A 79 -15.82 15.21 16.90
CA SER A 79 -15.35 15.85 18.13
C SER A 79 -13.95 15.37 18.55
N VAL A 80 -13.67 14.07 18.40
CA VAL A 80 -12.35 13.48 18.68
C VAL A 80 -11.30 14.04 17.72
N PHE A 81 -11.63 14.19 16.43
CA PHE A 81 -10.72 14.76 15.44
C PHE A 81 -10.50 16.27 15.61
N ALA A 82 -11.50 17.02 16.07
CA ALA A 82 -11.35 18.44 16.37
C ALA A 82 -10.40 18.69 17.55
N SER A 83 -10.43 17.81 18.57
CA SER A 83 -9.53 17.85 19.72
C SER A 83 -8.17 17.21 19.47
N ALA A 84 -8.00 16.52 18.33
CA ALA A 84 -6.71 15.95 17.99
C ALA A 84 -5.68 17.09 17.83
N PRO A 85 -4.47 16.96 18.40
CA PRO A 85 -3.43 17.92 18.14
C PRO A 85 -3.27 18.01 16.63
N SER A 86 -3.34 19.23 16.08
CA SER A 86 -3.11 19.42 14.65
C SER A 86 -1.80 18.76 14.33
N THR A 87 -1.86 17.65 13.59
CA THR A 87 -0.72 17.19 12.83
C THR A 87 -0.54 18.27 11.78
N SER A 88 0.14 19.35 12.17
CA SER A 88 0.91 20.14 11.23
C SER A 88 1.92 19.16 10.65
N ALA A 89 1.46 18.35 9.69
CA ALA A 89 2.24 18.11 8.49
C ALA A 89 2.72 19.50 8.13
N GLN A 90 3.99 19.78 8.42
CA GLN A 90 4.58 21.04 8.09
C GLN A 90 4.22 21.28 6.64
N GLU A 91 3.34 22.26 6.39
CA GLU A 91 3.16 22.82 5.07
C GLU A 91 4.49 23.50 4.78
N GLN A 92 5.44 22.68 4.32
CA GLN A 92 6.67 23.17 3.74
C GLN A 92 6.23 24.02 2.57
N GLU A 93 6.51 25.30 2.77
CA GLU A 93 6.52 26.32 1.74
C GLU A 93 7.14 25.77 0.46
N LYS A 94 6.66 26.36 -0.62
CA LYS A 94 6.96 26.12 -2.03
C LYS A 94 8.47 26.03 -2.32
N SER A 95 9.07 24.90 -2.01
CA SER A 95 10.35 24.44 -2.55
C SER A 95 10.13 23.03 -3.11
N ASP A 96 10.70 22.81 -4.29
CA ASP A 96 10.70 21.59 -5.08
C ASP A 96 10.59 20.31 -4.21
N LYS A 97 9.39 19.73 -4.09
CA LYS A 97 9.07 18.60 -3.18
C LYS A 97 9.61 17.27 -3.68
N ARG A 98 10.62 17.28 -4.54
CA ARG A 98 11.22 16.08 -5.10
C ARG A 98 12.00 15.36 -4.00
N LYS A 99 11.67 14.09 -3.77
CA LYS A 99 12.48 13.24 -2.89
C LYS A 99 13.85 12.98 -3.53
N PRO A 100 14.91 12.79 -2.73
CA PRO A 100 16.21 12.41 -3.27
C PRO A 100 16.09 11.14 -4.14
N ILE A 101 16.93 11.04 -5.17
CA ILE A 101 16.96 9.90 -6.10
C ILE A 101 17.72 8.75 -5.44
N GLU A 102 17.22 8.30 -4.29
CA GLU A 102 17.78 7.20 -3.52
C GLU A 102 16.74 6.08 -3.43
N GLY A 103 17.19 4.84 -3.63
CA GLY A 103 16.37 3.63 -3.54
C GLY A 103 15.81 3.14 -4.89
N ASP A 104 14.74 2.36 -4.80
CA ASP A 104 14.18 1.61 -5.93
C ASP A 104 12.93 2.27 -6.52
N CYS A 105 12.70 2.04 -7.82
CA CYS A 105 11.46 2.43 -8.46
C CYS A 105 10.28 1.61 -7.90
N PRO A 106 9.21 2.24 -7.37
CA PRO A 106 8.06 1.52 -6.79
C PRO A 106 7.23 0.69 -7.79
N ILE A 107 7.52 0.77 -9.09
CA ILE A 107 6.79 0.04 -10.14
C ILE A 107 7.52 -1.26 -10.50
N CYS A 108 8.83 -1.20 -10.75
CA CYS A 108 9.62 -2.36 -11.17
C CYS A 108 10.52 -2.93 -10.05
N TYR A 109 10.65 -2.22 -8.93
CA TYR A 109 11.55 -2.56 -7.82
C TYR A 109 13.03 -2.70 -8.24
N CYS A 110 13.44 -1.99 -9.30
CA CYS A 110 14.84 -1.84 -9.71
C CYS A 110 15.39 -0.49 -9.24
N GLU A 111 16.71 -0.45 -9.02
CA GLU A 111 17.43 0.73 -8.55
C GLU A 111 17.23 1.95 -9.47
N LEU A 112 17.03 3.12 -8.85
CA LEU A 112 17.03 4.40 -9.55
C LEU A 112 18.47 4.89 -9.67
N ASP A 113 19.06 4.81 -10.88
CA ASP A 113 20.41 5.30 -11.11
C ASP A 113 20.43 6.83 -11.17
N ALA A 114 20.96 7.47 -10.13
CA ALA A 114 21.14 8.91 -10.06
C ALA A 114 22.02 9.47 -11.19
N LYS A 115 22.84 8.65 -11.86
CA LYS A 115 23.63 9.08 -13.03
C LYS A 115 22.79 9.25 -14.29
N GLN A 116 21.59 8.66 -14.34
CA GLN A 116 20.68 8.71 -15.48
C GLN A 116 19.44 9.54 -15.16
N GLU A 117 19.63 10.79 -14.74
CA GLU A 117 18.54 11.70 -14.39
C GLU A 117 17.51 11.89 -15.52
N ALA A 118 17.96 11.82 -16.78
CA ALA A 118 17.10 11.91 -17.97
C ALA A 118 16.10 10.74 -18.11
N SER A 119 16.36 9.61 -17.47
CA SER A 119 15.48 8.44 -17.44
C SER A 119 14.53 8.43 -16.23
N ILE A 120 14.58 9.47 -15.38
CA ILE A 120 13.80 9.52 -14.14
C ILE A 120 12.75 10.62 -14.23
N VAL A 121 11.51 10.25 -13.92
CA VAL A 121 10.36 11.15 -13.80
C VAL A 121 9.86 11.14 -12.37
N TRP A 122 9.24 12.23 -11.93
CA TRP A 122 8.83 12.36 -10.54
C TRP A 122 7.49 13.08 -10.39
N CYS A 123 6.82 12.84 -9.26
CA CYS A 123 5.51 13.41 -8.97
C CYS A 123 5.62 14.85 -8.43
N ALA A 124 5.41 15.84 -9.31
CA ALA A 124 5.38 17.27 -8.96
C ALA A 124 4.11 17.74 -8.23
N ALA A 125 3.08 16.90 -8.13
CA ALA A 125 1.80 17.29 -7.54
C ALA A 125 1.81 17.27 -6.01
N THR A 126 2.19 16.13 -5.41
CA THR A 126 1.99 15.90 -3.97
C THR A 126 3.14 15.12 -3.33
N CYS A 127 3.43 13.89 -3.80
CA CYS A 127 4.24 12.94 -3.03
C CYS A 127 5.74 12.93 -3.36
N GLY A 128 6.18 13.60 -4.43
CA GLY A 128 7.60 13.77 -4.72
C GLY A 128 8.39 12.52 -5.10
N HIS A 129 7.75 11.36 -5.27
CA HIS A 129 8.46 10.11 -5.58
C HIS A 129 8.99 10.08 -7.01
N ASN A 130 10.11 9.39 -7.18
CA ASN A 130 10.81 9.17 -8.45
C ASN A 130 10.44 7.80 -9.06
N PHE A 131 10.39 7.74 -10.39
CA PHE A 131 10.10 6.55 -11.18
C PHE A 131 10.96 6.54 -12.44
N HIS A 132 11.25 5.36 -13.02
CA HIS A 132 11.77 5.32 -14.38
C HIS A 132 10.73 5.83 -15.38
N LYS A 133 11.17 6.57 -16.39
CA LYS A 133 10.35 7.13 -17.47
C LYS A 133 9.57 6.05 -18.20
N GLU A 134 10.19 4.91 -18.45
CA GLU A 134 9.57 3.75 -19.10
C GLU A 134 8.46 3.14 -18.24
N CYS A 135 8.75 2.87 -16.96
CA CYS A 135 7.77 2.34 -16.02
C CYS A 135 6.56 3.27 -15.88
N PHE A 136 6.79 4.57 -15.79
CA PHE A 136 5.71 5.55 -15.73
C PHE A 136 4.93 5.64 -17.05
N THR A 137 5.60 5.53 -18.20
CA THR A 137 4.94 5.52 -19.52
C THR A 137 3.99 4.33 -19.66
N ILE A 138 4.40 3.14 -19.20
CA ILE A 138 3.54 1.95 -19.19
C ILE A 138 2.32 2.19 -18.30
N TRP A 139 2.53 2.68 -17.08
CA TRP A 139 1.44 3.02 -16.16
C TRP A 139 0.46 4.03 -16.76
N ALA A 140 0.97 5.08 -17.39
CA ALA A 140 0.14 6.12 -17.95
C ALA A 140 -0.69 5.60 -19.15
N LYS A 141 -0.19 4.61 -19.89
CA LYS A 141 -0.93 3.95 -20.98
C LYS A 141 -2.08 3.07 -20.48
N THR A 142 -1.97 2.47 -19.29
CA THR A 142 -3.04 1.62 -18.73
C THR A 142 -4.19 2.41 -18.12
N LYS A 143 -4.04 3.73 -17.93
CA LYS A 143 -5.09 4.57 -17.33
C LYS A 143 -6.12 5.05 -18.34
N HIS A 144 -7.38 4.71 -18.08
CA HIS A 144 -8.53 5.36 -18.69
C HIS A 144 -8.74 6.75 -18.07
N GLY A 145 -8.69 7.80 -18.88
CA GLY A 145 -8.91 9.19 -18.43
C GLY A 145 -7.62 9.98 -18.23
N ASN A 146 -7.56 10.73 -17.12
CA ASN A 146 -6.42 11.57 -16.76
C ASN A 146 -5.27 10.74 -16.16
N VAL A 147 -4.04 11.14 -16.45
CA VAL A 147 -2.85 10.48 -15.90
C VAL A 147 -2.70 10.87 -14.43
N THR A 148 -2.64 9.88 -13.55
CA THR A 148 -2.50 10.07 -12.10
C THR A 148 -1.22 9.42 -11.58
N CYS A 149 -0.68 9.92 -10.47
CA CYS A 149 0.45 9.29 -9.78
C CYS A 149 0.10 7.87 -9.27
N PRO A 150 0.94 6.83 -9.49
CA PRO A 150 0.70 5.48 -8.97
C PRO A 150 0.62 5.41 -7.43
N LEU A 151 1.37 6.26 -6.74
CA LEU A 151 1.47 6.21 -5.28
C LEU A 151 0.41 7.05 -4.57
N CYS A 152 0.26 8.32 -4.95
CA CYS A 152 -0.64 9.24 -4.25
C CYS A 152 -1.94 9.53 -4.99
N ARG A 153 -2.11 9.02 -6.22
CA ARG A 153 -3.30 9.18 -7.07
C ARG A 153 -3.67 10.62 -7.43
N SER A 154 -2.87 11.62 -7.06
CA SER A 154 -3.06 13.00 -7.51
C SER A 154 -2.84 13.13 -9.02
N ASP A 155 -3.51 14.11 -9.64
CA ASP A 155 -3.35 14.45 -11.05
C ASP A 155 -1.89 14.74 -11.38
N TRP A 156 -1.41 14.14 -12.47
CA TRP A 156 -0.01 14.25 -12.85
C TRP A 156 0.30 15.63 -13.44
N LYS A 157 1.17 16.37 -12.75
CA LYS A 157 1.66 17.70 -13.16
C LYS A 157 3.13 17.70 -13.62
N GLY A 158 3.69 16.52 -13.90
CA GLY A 158 5.05 16.39 -14.43
C GLY A 158 5.14 16.76 -15.91
N ASP A 159 6.26 16.39 -16.53
CA ASP A 159 6.62 16.72 -17.92
C ASP A 159 5.45 16.57 -18.93
N GLU A 160 4.89 17.69 -19.39
CA GLU A 160 3.70 17.74 -20.27
C GLU A 160 3.92 16.98 -21.57
N SER A 161 5.17 16.95 -22.05
CA SER A 161 5.59 16.22 -23.25
C SER A 161 5.34 14.71 -23.14
N LEU A 162 5.51 14.15 -21.94
CA LEU A 162 5.26 12.72 -21.68
C LEU A 162 3.78 12.40 -21.62
N VAL A 163 2.99 13.26 -20.96
CA VAL A 163 1.54 13.09 -20.90
C VAL A 163 0.94 13.20 -22.31
N ALA A 164 1.39 14.16 -23.12
CA ALA A 164 0.95 14.32 -24.50
C ALA A 164 1.32 13.13 -25.40
N SER A 165 2.52 12.58 -25.26
CA SER A 165 2.95 11.41 -26.05
C SER A 165 2.22 10.12 -25.66
N VAL A 166 1.89 9.96 -24.38
CA VAL A 166 1.07 8.83 -23.89
C VAL A 166 -0.37 8.95 -24.37
N GLN A 167 -0.98 10.15 -24.29
CA GLN A 167 -2.37 10.34 -24.73
C GLN A 167 -2.55 10.09 -26.24
N LYS A 168 -1.55 10.41 -27.06
CA LYS A 168 -1.55 10.11 -28.51
C LYS A 168 -1.41 8.62 -28.82
N ASN A 169 -0.77 7.85 -27.94
CA ASN A 169 -0.52 6.42 -28.08
C ASN A 169 -1.29 5.63 -27.00
N LYS A 170 -2.56 5.98 -26.77
CA LYS A 170 -3.43 5.17 -25.91
C LYS A 170 -3.60 3.81 -26.57
N ALA A 171 -3.28 2.77 -25.83
CA ALA A 171 -3.54 1.43 -26.29
C ALA A 171 -5.04 1.16 -26.24
N ASP A 172 -5.47 0.24 -27.10
CA ASP A 172 -6.81 -0.32 -27.06
C ASP A 172 -6.91 -1.22 -25.83
N VAL A 173 -7.65 -0.76 -24.82
CA VAL A 173 -7.80 -1.42 -23.52
C VAL A 173 -9.24 -1.91 -23.43
N GLU A 174 -9.41 -3.24 -23.44
CA GLU A 174 -10.68 -3.93 -23.28
C GLU A 174 -10.79 -4.42 -21.83
N ASP A 175 -11.94 -4.19 -21.18
CA ASP A 175 -12.21 -4.54 -19.77
C ASP A 175 -11.15 -4.09 -18.74
N GLY A 176 -10.40 -3.01 -19.06
CA GLY A 176 -9.33 -2.49 -18.20
C GLY A 176 -8.00 -3.24 -18.30
N TYR A 177 -7.87 -4.20 -19.23
CA TYR A 177 -6.63 -4.92 -19.48
C TYR A 177 -5.95 -4.47 -20.77
N LEU A 178 -4.65 -4.16 -20.66
CA LEU A 178 -3.80 -3.81 -21.79
C LEU A 178 -3.35 -5.08 -22.53
N ASN A 179 -3.67 -5.19 -23.81
CA ASN A 179 -3.14 -6.27 -24.63
C ASN A 179 -1.67 -6.02 -25.01
N VAL A 180 -0.77 -6.90 -24.56
CA VAL A 180 0.69 -6.82 -24.83
C VAL A 180 1.15 -7.75 -25.96
N ALA A 181 0.23 -8.39 -26.69
CA ALA A 181 0.56 -9.34 -27.74
C ALA A 181 1.39 -8.69 -28.86
N ASP A 182 1.04 -7.47 -29.28
CA ASP A 182 1.76 -6.74 -30.33
C ASP A 182 3.22 -6.45 -29.95
N GLN A 183 3.52 -6.22 -28.66
CA GLN A 183 4.88 -5.96 -28.18
C GLN A 183 5.74 -7.23 -28.16
N LEU A 184 5.12 -8.39 -27.98
CA LEU A 184 5.77 -9.69 -27.95
C LEU A 184 5.72 -10.43 -29.31
N GLY A 185 5.10 -9.82 -30.33
CA GLY A 185 4.88 -10.46 -31.63
C GLY A 185 3.95 -11.66 -31.55
N LEU A 186 3.05 -11.70 -30.56
CA LEU A 186 2.07 -12.76 -30.36
C LEU A 186 0.77 -12.43 -31.08
N SER A 187 0.06 -13.47 -31.52
CA SER A 187 -1.31 -13.29 -32.07
C SER A 187 -2.24 -12.76 -30.98
N ARG A 188 -3.09 -11.78 -31.32
CA ARG A 188 -4.20 -11.34 -30.47
C ARG A 188 -5.31 -12.39 -30.41
N GLU A 189 -5.34 -13.32 -31.36
CA GLU A 189 -6.25 -14.45 -31.38
C GLU A 189 -5.67 -15.62 -30.58
N ARG A 190 -6.47 -16.13 -29.63
CA ARG A 190 -6.09 -17.25 -28.79
C ARG A 190 -6.07 -18.54 -29.61
N ASP A 191 -4.94 -19.25 -29.63
CA ASP A 191 -4.86 -20.57 -30.24
C ASP A 191 -5.68 -21.59 -29.42
N THR A 192 -6.82 -22.00 -29.96
CA THR A 192 -7.73 -22.98 -29.37
C THR A 192 -7.48 -24.41 -29.87
N SER A 193 -6.55 -24.59 -30.82
CA SER A 193 -6.35 -25.85 -31.55
C SER A 193 -5.83 -26.99 -30.68
N THR A 194 -5.06 -26.68 -29.64
CA THR A 194 -4.35 -27.66 -28.79
C THR A 194 -5.17 -28.15 -27.60
N TYR A 195 -6.05 -27.32 -27.02
CA TYR A 195 -6.76 -27.64 -25.77
C TYR A 195 -8.29 -27.73 -25.91
N SER A 196 -8.88 -27.32 -27.03
CA SER A 196 -10.34 -27.35 -27.23
C SER A 196 -10.73 -28.16 -28.47
N ARG A 197 -10.58 -29.48 -28.37
CA ARG A 197 -10.90 -30.43 -29.44
C ARG A 197 -12.34 -30.31 -29.96
N TRP A 198 -13.26 -29.86 -29.11
CA TRP A 198 -14.66 -29.60 -29.46
C TRP A 198 -14.84 -28.37 -30.37
N LEU A 199 -14.14 -27.26 -30.10
CA LEU A 199 -14.20 -26.05 -30.93
C LEU A 199 -13.59 -26.28 -32.32
N VAL A 200 -12.47 -27.00 -32.38
CA VAL A 200 -11.83 -27.40 -33.65
C VAL A 200 -12.79 -28.25 -34.50
N TYR A 201 -13.60 -29.10 -33.87
CA TYR A 201 -14.57 -29.97 -34.55
C TYR A 201 -15.76 -29.19 -35.12
N HIS A 202 -16.25 -28.20 -34.37
CA HIS A 202 -17.40 -27.38 -34.77
C HIS A 202 -17.06 -26.30 -35.80
N GLN A 203 -15.87 -25.69 -35.72
CA GLN A 203 -15.43 -24.72 -36.74
C GLN A 203 -15.14 -25.38 -38.10
N ASN A 204 -14.71 -26.65 -38.12
CA ASN A 204 -14.42 -27.40 -39.36
C ASN A 204 -15.59 -28.25 -39.89
N GLY A 205 -16.81 -28.08 -39.37
CA GLY A 205 -18.02 -28.70 -39.93
C GLY A 205 -18.09 -30.24 -39.84
N GLY A 206 -17.40 -30.87 -38.89
CA GLY A 206 -17.32 -32.33 -38.80
C GLY A 206 -18.56 -32.98 -38.18
N THR A 207 -19.29 -33.81 -38.94
CA THR A 207 -20.38 -34.66 -38.42
C THR A 207 -19.82 -35.81 -37.57
N TRP A 208 -20.28 -35.93 -36.33
CA TRP A 208 -19.95 -37.03 -35.41
C TRP A 208 -20.46 -38.37 -35.96
N ARG A 209 -19.58 -39.37 -36.13
CA ARG A 209 -19.97 -40.78 -36.28
C ARG A 209 -19.46 -41.56 -35.06
N PRO A 210 -20.34 -42.17 -34.26
CA PRO A 210 -19.91 -43.04 -33.17
C PRO A 210 -19.14 -44.21 -33.77
N ARG A 211 -17.91 -44.40 -33.29
CA ARG A 211 -17.13 -45.60 -33.59
C ARG A 211 -17.66 -46.70 -32.67
N TYR A 212 -18.46 -47.60 -33.24
CA TYR A 212 -18.78 -48.89 -32.61
C TYR A 212 -17.53 -49.76 -32.53
#